data_AF-A0A6A4TP09-F1
#
_entry.id   AF-A0A6A4TP09-F1
#
_cell.length_a   1.000
_cell.length_b   1.000
_cell.length_c   1.000
_cell.angle_alpha   90.00
_cell.angle_beta   90.00
_cell.angle_gamma   90.00
#
_symmetry.space_group_name_H-M   'P 1'
#
loop_
_entity.id
_entity.type
_entity.pdbx_description
1 polymer ?
#
loop_
_entity_poly.entity_id
_entity_poly.type
_entity_poly.pdbx_seq_one_letter_code
_entity_poly.pdbx_strand_id
1 'polypeptide(L)'
;MRVRVRGGQRERGVGRGRGRGPVPRRVSDDIRATLVDHVINHGLSMREAGQRVHPILSRYTVASIIRTFRLENRMVGRPVQSGRERLFTQQQELAIIEMVRENNAIRLRELQQRIIANRNVFNNINRVSISTLSRTLQKHNFRMKQL
;
A
#
# COMPACT_ATOMS: atom_id res chain seq x y z
N MET A 1 -5.93 -62.70 -13.60
CA MET A 1 -6.41 -62.09 -12.34
C MET A 1 -6.93 -60.68 -12.65
N ARG A 2 -8.24 -60.47 -12.54
CA ARG A 2 -8.93 -59.17 -12.65
C ARG A 2 -8.97 -58.54 -11.26
N VAL A 3 -8.81 -57.21 -11.11
CA VAL A 3 -9.69 -56.37 -10.28
C VAL A 3 -9.71 -54.93 -10.83
N ARG A 4 -10.92 -54.40 -10.97
CA ARG A 4 -11.28 -53.00 -11.23
C ARG A 4 -12.03 -52.48 -10.01
N VAL A 5 -11.69 -51.31 -9.47
CA VAL A 5 -12.55 -50.45 -8.61
C VAL A 5 -11.90 -49.06 -8.64
N ARG A 6 -12.46 -48.02 -9.27
CA ARG A 6 -13.66 -47.20 -8.96
C ARG A 6 -13.55 -46.47 -7.62
N GLY A 7 -13.45 -45.14 -7.68
CA GLY A 7 -13.59 -44.26 -6.52
C GLY A 7 -13.32 -42.80 -6.91
N GLY A 8 -14.33 -42.13 -7.48
CA GLY A 8 -14.29 -40.68 -7.62
C GLY A 8 -14.70 -40.02 -6.30
N GLN A 9 -14.08 -38.89 -5.96
CA GLN A 9 -14.75 -37.89 -5.14
C GLN A 9 -14.14 -36.52 -5.38
N ARG A 10 -15.04 -35.61 -5.76
CA ARG A 10 -14.82 -34.18 -5.85
C ARG A 10 -14.68 -33.67 -4.43
N GLU A 11 -13.52 -33.16 -4.06
CA GLU A 11 -13.41 -32.32 -2.86
C GLU A 11 -13.19 -30.87 -3.28
N ARG A 12 -14.31 -30.15 -3.26
CA ARG A 12 -14.36 -28.70 -3.14
C ARG A 12 -13.67 -28.33 -1.82
N GLY A 13 -12.36 -28.13 -1.87
CA GLY A 13 -11.57 -27.63 -0.76
C GLY A 13 -11.34 -26.13 -0.88
N VAL A 14 -12.29 -25.35 -0.37
CA VAL A 14 -12.09 -24.09 0.37
C VAL A 14 -11.12 -23.08 -0.27
N GLY A 15 -11.71 -21.96 -0.71
CA GLY A 15 -11.00 -20.75 -1.11
C GLY A 15 -9.81 -20.48 -0.20
N ARG A 16 -8.61 -20.68 -0.74
CA ARG A 16 -7.40 -20.11 -0.15
C ARG A 16 -7.56 -18.63 -0.29
N GLY A 17 -8.00 -18.02 0.81
CA GLY A 17 -7.96 -16.59 1.00
C GLY A 17 -6.66 -16.07 0.43
N ARG A 18 -6.75 -14.94 -0.25
CA ARG A 18 -5.61 -14.06 -0.52
C ARG A 18 -5.07 -13.62 0.84
N GLY A 19 -4.43 -14.55 1.55
CA GLY A 19 -3.53 -14.26 2.62
C GLY A 19 -2.51 -13.36 1.97
N ARG A 20 -2.59 -12.08 2.34
CA ARG A 20 -1.47 -11.15 2.28
C ARG A 20 -0.26 -11.98 2.70
N GLY A 21 0.53 -12.39 1.71
CA GLY A 21 1.84 -12.96 1.98
C GLY A 21 2.57 -11.98 2.90
N PRO A 22 3.47 -12.47 3.77
CA PRO A 22 4.25 -11.61 4.64
C PRO A 22 4.72 -10.41 3.82
N VAL A 23 4.36 -9.20 4.27
CA VAL A 23 4.86 -7.97 3.67
C VAL A 23 6.37 -8.19 3.53
N PRO A 24 6.95 -8.14 2.32
CA PRO A 24 8.39 -8.39 2.19
C PRO A 24 9.07 -7.48 3.19
N ARG A 25 9.80 -8.05 4.15
CA ARG A 25 10.63 -7.27 5.07
C ARG A 25 11.44 -6.36 4.16
N ARG A 26 11.15 -5.06 4.19
CA ARG A 26 11.74 -4.11 3.25
C ARG A 26 13.23 -4.21 3.46
N VAL A 27 13.93 -4.72 2.45
CA VAL A 27 15.38 -4.73 2.42
C VAL A 27 15.80 -3.28 2.34
N SER A 28 16.45 -2.76 3.37
CA SER A 28 16.92 -1.38 3.45
C SER A 28 17.80 -1.04 2.25
N ASP A 29 17.83 0.23 1.85
CA ASP A 29 18.58 0.65 0.67
C ASP A 29 20.09 0.41 0.82
N ASP A 30 20.63 0.45 2.05
CA ASP A 30 22.02 0.07 2.34
C ASP A 30 22.29 -1.41 2.03
N ILE A 31 21.36 -2.30 2.42
CA ILE A 31 21.45 -3.73 2.11
C ILE A 31 21.38 -3.94 0.59
N ARG A 32 20.58 -3.13 -0.13
CA ARG A 32 20.50 -3.18 -1.60
C ARG A 32 21.82 -2.71 -2.23
N ALA A 33 22.44 -1.64 -1.72
CA ALA A 33 23.75 -1.13 -2.13
C ALA A 33 24.85 -2.17 -2.01
N THR A 34 24.94 -2.78 -0.83
CA THR A 34 25.91 -3.83 -0.59
C THR A 34 25.68 -5.02 -1.53
N LEU A 35 24.44 -5.45 -1.76
CA LEU A 35 24.15 -6.56 -2.68
C LEU A 35 24.53 -6.27 -4.14
N VAL A 36 24.29 -5.04 -4.63
CA VAL A 36 24.67 -4.65 -5.99
C VAL A 36 26.18 -4.63 -6.13
N ASP A 37 26.90 -4.04 -5.18
CA ASP A 37 28.36 -4.00 -5.19
C ASP A 37 28.98 -5.41 -5.17
N HIS A 38 28.44 -6.32 -4.36
CA HIS A 38 28.90 -7.71 -4.29
C HIS A 38 28.69 -8.49 -5.60
N VAL A 39 27.59 -8.25 -6.31
CA VAL A 39 27.28 -8.99 -7.56
C VAL A 39 27.89 -8.34 -8.79
N ILE A 40 27.88 -7.01 -8.88
CA ILE A 40 28.32 -6.26 -10.06
C ILE A 40 29.81 -5.93 -10.00
N ASN A 41 30.33 -5.51 -8.84
CA ASN A 41 31.73 -5.11 -8.71
C ASN A 41 32.63 -6.27 -8.27
N HIS A 42 32.13 -7.16 -7.41
CA HIS A 42 32.90 -8.29 -6.87
C HIS A 42 32.60 -9.66 -7.55
N GLY A 43 31.67 -9.70 -8.52
CA GLY A 43 31.39 -10.90 -9.32
C GLY A 43 30.77 -12.08 -8.56
N LEU A 44 30.22 -11.86 -7.37
CA LEU A 44 29.63 -12.93 -6.57
C LEU A 44 28.31 -13.44 -7.17
N SER A 45 28.01 -14.72 -6.93
CA SER A 45 26.69 -15.25 -7.24
C SER A 45 25.62 -14.61 -6.34
N MET A 46 24.38 -14.54 -6.85
CA MET A 46 23.24 -13.98 -6.10
C MET A 46 23.04 -14.62 -4.73
N ARG A 47 23.41 -15.90 -4.58
CA ARG A 47 23.32 -16.64 -3.31
C ARG A 47 24.44 -16.23 -2.35
N GLU A 48 25.67 -16.11 -2.83
CA GLU A 48 26.81 -15.70 -2.02
C GLU A 48 26.69 -14.24 -1.56
N ALA A 49 26.26 -13.34 -2.45
CA ALA A 49 25.95 -11.96 -2.10
C ALA A 49 24.86 -11.89 -1.03
N GLY A 50 23.77 -12.66 -1.19
CA GLY A 50 22.71 -12.77 -0.19
C GLY A 50 23.22 -13.24 1.17
N GLN A 51 24.01 -14.32 1.20
CA GLN A 51 24.54 -14.91 2.42
C GLN A 51 25.55 -14.01 3.15
N ARG A 52 26.38 -13.26 2.41
CA ARG A 52 27.36 -12.33 3.01
C ARG A 52 26.71 -11.11 3.64
N VAL A 53 25.64 -10.60 3.04
CA VAL A 53 24.96 -9.40 3.55
C VAL A 53 23.95 -9.76 4.63
N HIS A 54 23.20 -10.85 4.47
CA HIS A 54 22.24 -11.28 5.49
C HIS A 54 21.90 -12.78 5.36
N PRO A 55 22.16 -13.63 6.38
CA PRO A 55 22.03 -15.08 6.27
C PRO A 55 20.61 -15.59 5.96
N ILE A 56 19.57 -14.80 6.27
CA ILE A 56 18.15 -15.12 5.98
C ILE A 56 17.72 -14.64 4.57
N LEU A 57 18.56 -13.90 3.83
CA LEU A 57 18.16 -13.28 2.59
C LEU A 57 18.22 -14.26 1.42
N SER A 58 17.06 -14.52 0.82
CA SER A 58 16.93 -15.49 -0.27
C SER A 58 17.58 -15.00 -1.56
N ARG A 59 18.18 -15.93 -2.32
CA ARG A 59 18.70 -15.68 -3.68
C ARG A 59 17.68 -14.99 -4.61
N TYR A 60 16.39 -15.26 -4.42
CA TYR A 60 15.33 -14.67 -5.23
C TYR A 60 15.14 -13.18 -4.94
N THR A 61 15.33 -12.77 -3.68
CA THR A 61 15.31 -11.37 -3.28
C THR A 61 16.48 -10.61 -3.89
N VAL A 62 17.69 -11.19 -3.85
CA VAL A 62 18.88 -10.61 -4.50
C VAL A 62 18.66 -10.47 -6.00
N ALA A 63 18.20 -11.52 -6.68
CA ALA A 63 17.93 -11.49 -8.11
C ALA A 63 16.92 -10.39 -8.50
N SER A 64 15.88 -10.18 -7.69
CA SER A 64 14.91 -9.11 -7.89
C SER A 64 15.55 -7.71 -7.75
N ILE A 65 16.40 -7.52 -6.74
CA ILE A 65 17.13 -6.26 -6.50
C ILE A 65 18.09 -5.95 -7.66
N ILE A 66 18.90 -6.92 -8.08
CA ILE A 66 19.84 -6.74 -9.20
C ILE A 66 19.10 -6.50 -10.51
N ARG A 67 17.96 -7.16 -10.74
CA ARG A 67 17.12 -6.91 -11.92
C ARG A 67 16.61 -5.46 -11.92
N THR A 68 16.09 -4.96 -10.80
CA THR A 68 15.67 -3.56 -10.69
C THR A 68 16.84 -2.60 -10.92
N PHE A 69 18.01 -2.88 -10.35
CA PHE A 69 19.21 -2.06 -10.56
C PHE A 69 19.62 -1.99 -12.04
N ARG A 70 19.67 -3.14 -12.74
CA ARG A 70 20.04 -3.18 -14.17
C ARG A 70 19.04 -2.48 -15.09
N LEU A 71 17.74 -2.54 -14.76
CA LEU A 71 16.69 -1.97 -15.60
C LEU A 71 16.48 -0.47 -15.36
N GLU A 72 16.66 -0.02 -14.12
CA GLU A 72 16.31 1.34 -13.73
C GLU A 72 17.51 2.19 -13.30
N ASN A 73 18.72 1.61 -13.16
CA ASN A 73 19.89 2.22 -12.51
C ASN A 73 19.57 2.76 -11.10
N ARG A 74 18.65 2.09 -10.38
CA ARG A 74 18.15 2.54 -9.08
C ARG A 74 18.50 1.58 -7.95
N MET A 75 19.17 2.15 -6.95
CA MET A 75 19.49 1.49 -5.68
C MET A 75 18.32 1.50 -4.70
N VAL A 76 17.53 2.58 -4.74
CA VAL A 76 16.42 2.84 -3.82
C VAL A 76 15.19 2.01 -4.21
N GLY A 77 14.59 1.31 -3.25
CA GLY A 77 13.30 0.65 -3.45
C GLY A 77 12.22 1.66 -3.87
N ARG A 78 11.28 1.27 -4.74
CA ARG A 78 10.18 2.17 -5.15
C ARG A 78 9.51 2.74 -3.90
N PRO A 79 9.32 4.08 -3.79
CA PRO A 79 8.57 4.64 -2.68
C PRO A 79 7.21 3.95 -2.62
N VAL A 80 6.64 3.84 -1.42
CA VAL A 80 5.30 3.26 -1.22
C VAL A 80 4.31 4.18 -1.93
N GLN A 81 4.14 4.04 -3.24
CA GLN A 81 2.94 4.50 -3.91
C GLN A 81 1.87 3.52 -3.46
N SER A 82 1.29 3.82 -2.29
CA SER A 82 -0.01 3.30 -1.89
C SER A 82 -0.91 3.44 -3.11
N GLY A 83 -1.36 2.32 -3.67
CA GLY A 83 -2.06 2.27 -4.97
C GLY A 83 -3.45 2.92 -4.99
N ARG A 84 -3.74 3.79 -4.01
CA ARG A 84 -4.86 4.71 -4.02
C ARG A 84 -4.31 6.09 -3.68
N GLU A 85 -4.35 6.97 -4.67
CA GLU A 85 -4.23 8.41 -4.43
C GLU A 85 -5.25 8.82 -3.37
N ARG A 86 -4.84 9.69 -2.45
CA ARG A 86 -5.73 10.21 -1.43
C ARG A 86 -6.78 11.08 -2.14
N LEU A 87 -8.05 10.80 -1.88
CA LEU A 87 -9.14 11.60 -2.45
C LEU A 87 -9.05 13.06 -2.03
N PHE A 88 -8.55 13.34 -0.82
CA PHE A 88 -8.27 14.68 -0.34
C PHE A 88 -6.77 14.92 -0.19
N THR A 89 -6.34 16.11 -0.60
CA THR A 89 -5.02 16.62 -0.21
C THR A 89 -5.00 16.95 1.28
N GLN A 90 -3.81 17.09 1.87
CA GLN A 90 -3.71 17.45 3.29
C GLN A 90 -4.34 18.83 3.58
N GLN A 91 -4.18 19.79 2.67
CA GLN A 91 -4.83 21.10 2.77
C GLN A 91 -6.36 20.99 2.73
N GLN A 92 -6.90 20.13 1.86
CA GLN A 92 -8.33 19.86 1.79
C GLN A 92 -8.86 19.20 3.06
N GLU A 93 -8.13 18.25 3.66
CA GLU A 93 -8.51 17.65 4.94
C GLU A 93 -8.57 18.70 6.06
N LEU A 94 -7.62 19.63 6.13
CA LEU A 94 -7.63 20.72 7.11
C LEU A 94 -8.81 21.68 6.90
N ALA A 95 -9.14 22.02 5.66
CA ALA A 95 -10.30 22.85 5.35
C ALA A 95 -11.61 22.17 5.76
N ILE A 96 -11.72 20.85 5.61
CA ILE A 96 -12.89 20.09 6.09
C ILE A 96 -13.04 20.21 7.62
N ILE A 97 -11.92 20.15 8.35
CA ILE A 97 -11.91 20.27 9.80
C ILE A 97 -12.33 21.69 10.22
N GLU A 98 -11.79 22.73 9.58
CA GLU A 98 -12.14 24.11 9.89
C GLU A 98 -13.64 24.36 9.65
N MET A 99 -14.20 23.85 8.56
CA MET A 99 -15.64 23.94 8.29
C MET A 99 -16.51 23.28 9.38
N VAL A 100 -16.05 22.16 9.96
CA VAL A 100 -16.75 21.50 11.07
C VAL A 100 -16.51 22.24 12.39
N ARG A 101 -15.36 22.89 12.57
CA ARG A 101 -15.04 23.70 13.74
C ARG A 101 -15.87 24.98 13.80
N GLU A 102 -16.02 25.66 12.66
CA GLU A 102 -16.82 26.88 12.50
C GLU A 102 -18.32 26.62 12.69
N ASN A 103 -18.80 25.42 12.32
CA ASN A 103 -20.18 25.01 12.52
C ASN A 103 -20.28 23.56 13.00
N ASN A 104 -20.09 23.35 14.31
CA ASN A 104 -20.10 22.03 14.93
C ASN A 104 -21.48 21.31 14.86
N ALA A 105 -22.55 22.03 14.50
CA ALA A 105 -23.89 21.47 14.28
C ALA A 105 -24.11 20.98 12.84
N ILE A 106 -23.16 21.20 11.92
CA ILE A 106 -23.31 20.84 10.52
C ILE A 106 -23.47 19.34 10.33
N ARG A 107 -24.46 18.93 9.53
CA ARG A 107 -24.67 17.53 9.17
C ARG A 107 -23.67 17.11 8.09
N LEU A 108 -23.31 15.83 8.03
CA LEU A 108 -22.37 15.32 7.00
C LEU A 108 -22.85 15.60 5.57
N ARG A 109 -24.18 15.63 5.37
CA ARG A 109 -24.80 15.96 4.07
C ARG A 109 -24.57 17.42 3.69
N GLU A 110 -24.66 18.33 4.65
CA GLU A 110 -24.43 19.77 4.43
C GLU A 110 -22.94 20.05 4.22
N LEU A 111 -22.07 19.38 4.99
CA LEU A 111 -20.62 19.41 4.78
C LEU A 111 -20.25 18.93 3.37
N GLN A 112 -20.88 17.85 2.91
CA GLN A 112 -20.72 17.35 1.54
C GLN A 112 -21.13 18.39 0.48
N GLN A 113 -22.28 19.05 0.66
CA GLN A 113 -22.74 20.09 -0.26
C GLN A 113 -21.78 21.29 -0.28
N ARG A 114 -21.28 21.72 0.89
CA ARG A 114 -20.29 22.80 0.99
C ARG A 114 -18.96 22.45 0.31
N ILE A 115 -18.50 21.21 0.44
CA ILE A 115 -17.28 20.73 -0.23
C ILE A 115 -17.47 20.75 -1.76
N ILE A 116 -18.62 20.28 -2.26
CA ILE A 116 -18.91 20.28 -3.70
C ILE A 116 -19.11 21.71 -4.24
N ALA A 117 -19.68 22.62 -3.44
CA ALA A 117 -19.88 24.01 -3.82
C ALA A 117 -18.58 24.84 -3.77
N ASN A 118 -17.66 24.54 -2.84
CA ASN A 118 -16.42 25.28 -2.66
C ASN A 118 -15.33 24.83 -3.63
N ARG A 119 -15.40 25.35 -4.86
CA ARG A 119 -14.42 25.09 -5.91
C ARG A 119 -13.06 25.76 -5.70
N ASN A 120 -12.92 26.68 -4.74
CA ASN A 120 -11.63 27.32 -4.47
C ASN A 120 -10.66 26.35 -3.78
N VAL A 121 -11.15 25.53 -2.85
CA VAL A 121 -10.31 24.57 -2.09
C VAL A 121 -10.48 23.14 -2.62
N PHE A 122 -11.66 22.79 -3.14
CA PHE A 122 -12.01 21.44 -3.60
C PHE A 122 -12.25 21.36 -5.11
N ASN A 123 -11.48 22.12 -5.90
CA ASN A 123 -11.57 22.13 -7.38
C ASN A 123 -11.53 20.73 -8.02
N ASN A 124 -10.79 19.80 -7.43
CA ASN A 124 -10.60 18.43 -7.94
C ASN A 124 -11.66 17.44 -7.44
N ILE A 125 -12.64 17.88 -6.63
CA ILE A 125 -13.62 17.01 -5.98
C ILE A 125 -15.02 17.28 -6.52
N ASN A 126 -15.42 16.49 -7.52
CA ASN A 126 -16.77 16.57 -8.08
C ASN A 126 -17.79 15.73 -7.31
N ARG A 127 -17.33 14.69 -6.61
CA ARG A 127 -18.15 13.78 -5.81
C ARG A 127 -17.36 13.28 -4.62
N VAL A 128 -18.00 13.28 -3.46
CA VAL A 128 -17.46 12.65 -2.23
C VAL A 128 -18.59 11.89 -1.53
N SER A 129 -18.28 10.71 -0.98
CA SER A 129 -19.23 9.97 -0.14
C SER A 129 -19.20 10.46 1.32
N ILE A 130 -20.34 10.39 1.99
CA ILE A 130 -20.48 10.64 3.44
C ILE A 130 -19.50 9.78 4.24
N SER A 131 -19.30 8.52 3.84
CA SER A 131 -18.34 7.60 4.46
C SER A 131 -16.87 8.07 4.33
N THR A 132 -16.52 8.74 3.23
CA THR A 132 -15.18 9.30 3.04
C THR A 132 -14.97 10.48 3.98
N LEU A 133 -15.95 11.37 4.09
CA LEU A 133 -15.92 12.49 5.04
C LEU A 133 -15.81 11.99 6.49
N SER A 134 -16.61 10.99 6.87
CA SER A 134 -16.55 10.40 8.21
C SER A 134 -15.17 9.83 8.54
N ARG A 135 -14.51 9.15 7.59
CA ARG A 135 -13.16 8.62 7.78
C ARG A 135 -12.11 9.73 7.87
N THR A 136 -12.23 10.78 7.07
CA THR A 136 -11.35 11.95 7.14
C THR A 136 -11.46 12.63 8.51
N LEU A 137 -12.66 12.81 9.04
CA LEU A 137 -12.87 13.40 10.37
C LEU A 137 -12.30 12.50 11.48
N GLN A 138 -12.58 11.19 11.44
CA GLN A 138 -12.04 10.22 12.40
C GLN A 138 -10.51 10.17 12.40
N LYS A 139 -9.88 10.26 11.22
CA LYS A 139 -8.41 10.31 11.09
C LYS A 139 -7.79 11.47 11.85
N HIS A 140 -8.51 12.59 11.95
CA HIS A 140 -8.08 13.80 12.67
C HIS A 140 -8.66 13.90 14.09
N ASN A 141 -9.20 12.80 14.64
CA ASN A 141 -9.86 12.74 15.95
C ASN A 141 -11.03 13.72 16.13
N PHE A 142 -11.62 14.21 15.02
CA PHE A 142 -12.81 15.06 15.08
C PHE A 142 -14.07 14.20 15.11
N ARG A 143 -14.87 14.38 16.15
CA ARG A 143 -16.21 13.78 16.29
C ARG A 143 -17.25 14.87 16.10
N MET A 144 -18.09 14.74 15.07
CA MET A 144 -19.25 15.61 14.96
C MET A 144 -20.22 15.31 16.10
N LYS A 145 -20.88 16.35 16.63
CA LYS A 145 -22.03 16.13 17.51
C LYS A 145 -23.17 15.56 16.66
N GLN A 146 -23.67 14.38 17.03
CA GLN A 146 -24.95 13.89 16.53
C GLN A 146 -26.01 14.74 17.23
N LEU A 147 -26.68 15.61 16.48
CA LEU A 147 -27.88 16.32 16.93
C LEU A 147 -29.10 15.42 16.76
#